data_AF-A0AA40RYN0-F1
#
_entry.id   AF-A0AA40RYN0-F1
#
_cell.length_a   1.000
_cell.length_b   1.000
_cell.length_c   1.000
_cell.angle_alpha   90.00
_cell.angle_beta   90.00
_cell.angle_gamma   90.00
#
_symmetry.space_group_name_H-M   'P 1'
#
loop_
_entity.id
_entity.type
_entity.pdbx_description
1 polymer ?
#
loop_
_entity_poly.entity_id
_entity_poly.type
_entity_poly.pdbx_seq_one_letter_code
_entity_poly.pdbx_strand_id
1 'polypeptide(L)'
;MSQSGRARASARQYLPESKLEDLASSLRRLANHRGLVRSEIASPMLLRLLPPPRRIEEKKYEADLRQRLTDAKLDGPRIAYLMADAEREIAIAHTRLSG
;
A
#
# COMPACT_ATOMS: atom_id res chain seq x y z
N MET A 1 -3.73 18.58 -40.77
CA MET A 1 -2.90 18.99 -39.61
C MET A 1 -3.71 19.98 -38.80
N SER A 2 -4.21 19.60 -37.61
CA SER A 2 -4.68 20.55 -36.60
C SER A 2 -4.49 19.91 -35.22
N GLN A 3 -3.71 20.60 -34.39
CA GLN A 3 -3.24 20.18 -33.08
C GLN A 3 -4.41 19.97 -32.11
N SER A 4 -4.68 18.72 -31.73
CA SER A 4 -5.33 18.45 -30.46
C SER A 4 -4.29 18.69 -29.37
N GLY A 5 -4.24 19.92 -28.86
CA GLY A 5 -3.54 20.29 -27.64
C GLY A 5 -4.10 19.44 -26.50
N ARG A 6 -3.53 18.25 -26.34
CA ARG A 6 -3.80 17.34 -25.24
C ARG A 6 -3.39 18.10 -24.00
N ALA A 7 -4.39 18.63 -23.30
CA ALA A 7 -4.25 19.32 -22.04
C ALA A 7 -3.35 18.46 -21.15
N ARG A 8 -2.06 18.86 -21.06
CA ARG A 8 -1.21 18.52 -19.94
C ARG A 8 -1.76 19.34 -18.78
N ALA A 9 -2.95 18.96 -18.33
CA ALA A 9 -3.46 19.34 -17.05
C ALA A 9 -2.44 18.74 -16.07
N SER A 10 -1.51 19.59 -15.66
CA SER A 10 -0.80 19.48 -14.39
C SER A 10 -1.85 19.52 -13.27
N ALA A 11 -2.68 18.48 -13.22
CA ALA A 11 -3.33 18.08 -12.01
C ALA A 11 -2.16 17.76 -11.09
N ARG A 12 -1.84 18.70 -10.19
CA ARG A 12 -1.38 18.33 -8.86
C ARG A 12 -2.36 17.24 -8.43
N GLN A 13 -1.95 15.99 -8.61
CA GLN A 13 -2.78 14.82 -8.40
C GLN A 13 -3.10 14.80 -6.92
N TYR A 14 -4.17 15.48 -6.54
CA TYR A 14 -4.81 15.26 -5.26
C TYR A 14 -5.24 13.81 -5.31
N LEU A 15 -4.44 12.97 -4.67
CA LEU A 15 -4.79 11.58 -4.48
C LEU A 15 -6.11 11.54 -3.72
N PRO A 16 -7.10 10.78 -4.19
CA PRO A 16 -8.32 10.59 -3.42
C PRO A 16 -7.94 9.93 -2.08
N GLU A 17 -8.39 10.51 -0.97
CA GLU A 17 -8.21 9.94 0.38
C GLU A 17 -8.61 8.45 0.41
N SER A 18 -9.67 8.10 -0.33
CA SER A 18 -10.14 6.72 -0.48
C SER A 18 -9.07 5.74 -0.94
N LYS A 19 -8.14 6.15 -1.83
CA LYS A 19 -7.06 5.26 -2.29
C LYS A 19 -6.00 5.01 -1.22
N LEU A 20 -5.76 6.00 -0.36
CA LEU A 20 -4.85 5.83 0.77
C LEU A 20 -5.47 4.91 1.83
N GLU A 21 -6.78 5.01 2.05
CA GLU A 21 -7.54 4.11 2.93
C GLU A 21 -7.54 2.65 2.41
N ASP A 22 -7.72 2.47 1.10
CA ASP A 22 -7.66 1.15 0.47
C ASP A 22 -6.26 0.53 0.63
N LEU A 23 -5.20 1.32 0.38
CA LEU A 23 -3.82 0.88 0.59
C LEU A 23 -3.56 0.54 2.06
N ALA A 24 -3.98 1.39 3.00
CA ALA A 24 -3.84 1.15 4.44
C ALA A 24 -4.51 -0.16 4.85
N SER A 25 -5.71 -0.43 4.32
CA SER A 25 -6.45 -1.67 4.56
C SER A 25 -5.71 -2.90 4.03
N SER A 26 -5.15 -2.83 2.81
CA SER A 26 -4.37 -3.92 2.23
C SER A 26 -3.08 -4.20 3.00
N LEU A 27 -2.34 -3.15 3.38
CA LEU A 27 -1.12 -3.29 4.19
C LEU A 27 -1.41 -3.88 5.58
N ARG A 28 -2.53 -3.50 6.19
CA ARG A 28 -2.99 -4.10 7.46
C ARG A 28 -3.29 -5.59 7.29
N ARG A 29 -4.00 -5.97 6.23
CA ARG A 29 -4.30 -7.39 5.96
C ARG A 29 -3.02 -8.19 5.79
N LEU A 30 -2.08 -7.69 4.99
CA LEU A 30 -0.80 -8.34 4.78
C LEU A 30 -0.01 -8.48 6.09
N ALA A 31 0.16 -7.39 6.85
CA ALA A 31 0.95 -7.38 8.08
C ALA A 31 0.42 -8.34 9.17
N ASN A 32 -0.88 -8.63 9.16
CA ASN A 32 -1.53 -9.54 10.10
C ASN A 32 -1.77 -10.94 9.49
N HIS A 33 -1.34 -11.19 8.26
CA HIS A 33 -1.51 -12.48 7.61
C HIS A 33 -0.58 -13.53 8.23
N ARG A 34 -1.12 -14.69 8.63
CA ARG A 34 -0.35 -15.71 9.38
C ARG A 34 0.83 -16.32 8.62
N GLY A 35 0.73 -16.40 7.30
CA GLY A 35 1.80 -16.90 6.42
C GLY A 35 2.77 -15.83 5.92
N LEU A 36 2.68 -14.60 6.45
CA LEU A 36 3.58 -13.52 6.05
C LEU A 36 4.98 -13.77 6.64
N VAL A 37 5.97 -13.80 5.76
CA VAL A 37 7.39 -13.79 6.14
C VAL A 37 7.99 -12.47 5.68
N ARG A 38 8.20 -11.52 6.60
CA ARG A 38 8.65 -10.15 6.27
C ARG A 38 10.00 -10.11 5.55
N SER A 39 10.91 -11.04 5.86
CA SER A 39 12.23 -11.16 5.21
C SER A 39 12.16 -11.62 3.76
N GLU A 40 11.02 -12.17 3.32
CA GLU A 40 10.81 -12.67 1.97
C GLU A 40 10.02 -11.69 1.09
N ILE A 41 9.61 -10.54 1.63
CA ILE A 41 8.92 -9.51 0.86
C ILE A 41 9.88 -8.94 -0.18
N ALA A 42 9.53 -9.07 -1.46
CA ALA A 42 10.41 -8.68 -2.56
C ALA A 42 10.56 -7.16 -2.70
N SER A 43 9.55 -6.40 -2.29
CA SER A 43 9.49 -4.95 -2.44
C SER A 43 10.03 -4.21 -1.21
N PRO A 44 11.16 -3.49 -1.34
CA PRO A 44 11.72 -2.71 -0.22
C PRO A 44 10.79 -1.57 0.21
N MET A 45 10.02 -1.00 -0.73
CA MET A 45 9.07 0.07 -0.42
C MET A 45 7.88 -0.47 0.37
N LEU A 46 7.35 -1.63 -0.04
CA LEU A 46 6.31 -2.32 0.72
C LEU A 46 6.80 -2.65 2.13
N LEU A 47 8.01 -3.21 2.27
CA LEU A 47 8.58 -3.57 3.57
C LEU A 47 8.73 -2.36 4.51
N ARG A 48 9.13 -1.19 3.98
CA ARG A 48 9.27 0.06 4.74
C ARG A 48 7.92 0.59 5.23
N LEU A 49 6.89 0.48 4.40
CA LEU A 49 5.54 0.96 4.72
C LEU A 49 4.72 -0.07 5.49
N LEU A 50 5.13 -1.33 5.47
CA LEU A 50 4.42 -2.41 6.13
C LEU A 50 4.49 -2.20 7.65
N PRO A 51 3.34 -1.98 8.31
CA PRO A 51 3.32 -1.77 9.75
C PRO A 51 3.80 -3.02 10.50
N PRO A 52 4.32 -2.89 11.72
CA PRO A 52 4.65 -4.04 12.55
C PRO A 52 3.38 -4.89 12.82
N PRO A 53 3.54 -6.22 13.09
CA PRO A 53 2.42 -7.07 13.48
C PRO A 53 1.72 -6.48 14.71
N ARG A 54 0.39 -6.48 14.75
CA ARG A 54 -0.40 -5.90 15.85
C ARG A 54 0.10 -6.43 17.19
N ARG A 55 0.40 -5.51 18.12
CA ARG A 55 0.54 -5.86 19.54
C ARG A 55 -0.67 -5.43 20.36
N ILE A 56 -1.08 -4.16 20.50
CA ILE A 56 -2.11 -3.85 21.53
C ILE A 56 -3.15 -2.73 21.20
N GLU A 57 -2.97 -1.81 20.24
CA GLU A 57 -3.94 -0.69 20.05
C GLU A 57 -4.33 -0.41 18.59
N GLU A 58 -5.55 -0.80 18.19
CA GLU A 58 -6.02 -0.70 16.80
C GLU A 58 -6.20 0.74 16.29
N LYS A 59 -6.74 1.65 17.12
CA LYS A 59 -7.03 3.03 16.69
C LYS A 59 -5.76 3.85 16.47
N LYS A 60 -4.79 3.72 17.37
CA LYS A 60 -3.48 4.37 17.25
C LYS A 60 -2.71 3.83 16.05
N TYR A 61 -2.80 2.51 15.85
CA TYR A 61 -2.20 1.82 14.71
C TYR A 61 -2.71 2.33 13.36
N GLU A 62 -4.02 2.58 13.21
CA GLU A 62 -4.58 3.10 11.96
C GLU A 62 -4.15 4.55 11.68
N ALA A 63 -4.16 5.41 12.70
CA ALA A 63 -3.68 6.78 12.57
C ALA A 63 -2.19 6.83 12.18
N ASP A 64 -1.35 6.01 12.82
CA ASP A 64 0.09 5.93 12.53
C ASP A 64 0.36 5.43 11.11
N LEU A 65 -0.41 4.45 10.62
CA LEU A 65 -0.28 3.94 9.26
C LEU A 65 -0.68 4.99 8.22
N ARG A 66 -1.82 5.68 8.43
CA ARG A 66 -2.26 6.78 7.56
C ARG A 66 -1.21 7.87 7.51
N GLN A 67 -0.68 8.29 8.65
CA GLN A 67 0.37 9.31 8.72
C GLN A 67 1.61 8.89 7.92
N ARG A 68 2.08 7.64 8.07
CA ARG A 68 3.22 7.12 7.29
C ARG A 68 2.98 7.14 5.78
N LEU A 69 1.77 6.80 5.34
CA LEU A 69 1.41 6.80 3.92
C LEU A 69 1.33 8.22 3.36
N THR A 70 0.79 9.15 4.14
CA THR A 70 0.76 10.58 3.81
C THR A 70 2.18 11.16 3.74
N ASP A 71 3.04 10.86 4.73
CA ASP A 71 4.43 11.30 4.79
C ASP A 71 5.28 10.74 3.64
N ALA A 72 4.94 9.55 3.16
CA ALA A 72 5.61 8.92 2.03
C ALA A 72 5.35 9.63 0.69
N LYS A 73 4.42 10.60 0.63
CA LYS A 73 4.10 11.42 -0.55
C LYS A 73 3.99 10.56 -1.82
N LEU A 74 3.27 9.46 -1.71
CA LEU A 74 3.03 8.53 -2.81
C LEU A 74 2.24 9.26 -3.90
N ASP A 75 2.43 8.88 -5.16
CA ASP A 75 1.60 9.32 -6.28
C ASP A 75 0.63 8.20 -6.71
N GLY A 76 -0.31 8.51 -7.61
CA GLY A 76 -1.29 7.54 -8.10
C GLY A 76 -0.67 6.22 -8.58
N PRO A 77 0.37 6.26 -9.44
CA PRO A 77 1.05 5.07 -9.91
C PRO A 77 1.71 4.25 -8.79
N ARG A 78 2.39 4.89 -7.83
CA ARG A 78 3.02 4.18 -6.70
C ARG A 78 2.01 3.51 -5.79
N ILE A 79 0.85 4.14 -5.54
CA ILE A 79 -0.23 3.51 -4.77
C ILE A 79 -0.74 2.26 -5.50
N ALA A 80 -1.02 2.37 -6.80
CA ALA A 80 -1.49 1.22 -7.59
C ALA A 80 -0.46 0.08 -7.59
N TYR A 81 0.82 0.41 -7.72
CA TYR A 81 1.91 -0.55 -7.62
C TYR A 81 1.95 -1.24 -6.25
N LEU A 82 1.91 -0.46 -5.15
CA LEU A 82 1.93 -1.01 -3.79
C LEU A 82 0.72 -1.88 -3.48
N MET A 83 -0.47 -1.52 -4.01
CA MET A 83 -1.67 -2.34 -3.86
C MET A 83 -1.51 -3.69 -4.55
N ALA A 84 -1.08 -3.70 -5.82
CA ALA A 84 -0.85 -4.95 -6.57
C ALA A 84 0.23 -5.83 -5.92
N ASP A 85 1.27 -5.21 -5.37
CA ASP A 85 2.35 -5.89 -4.67
C ASP A 85 1.89 -6.47 -3.33
N ALA A 86 1.09 -5.73 -2.56
CA ALA A 86 0.49 -6.23 -1.33
C ALA A 86 -0.46 -7.42 -1.58
N GLU A 87 -1.26 -7.38 -2.65
CA GLU A 87 -2.13 -8.49 -3.06
C GLU A 87 -1.32 -9.74 -3.44
N ARG A 88 -0.23 -9.56 -4.20
CA ARG A 88 0.69 -10.66 -4.54
C ARG A 88 1.28 -11.31 -3.29
N GLU A 89 1.77 -10.50 -2.35
CA GLU A 89 2.35 -11.01 -1.10
C GLU A 89 1.31 -11.71 -0.23
N ILE A 90 0.05 -11.27 -0.22
CA ILE A 90 -1.05 -11.99 0.44
C ILE A 90 -1.25 -13.36 -0.21
N ALA A 91 -1.28 -13.44 -1.55
CA ALA A 91 -1.44 -14.71 -2.25
C ALA A 91 -0.29 -15.69 -1.94
N ILE A 92 0.97 -15.22 -1.96
CA ILE A 92 2.14 -16.02 -1.58
C ILE A 92 2.01 -16.50 -0.13
N ALA A 93 1.66 -15.59 0.78
CA ALA A 93 1.49 -15.92 2.19
C ALA A 93 0.35 -16.94 2.41
N HIS A 94 -0.69 -16.92 1.58
CA HIS A 94 -1.75 -17.90 1.60
C HIS A 94 -1.26 -19.27 1.13
N THR A 95 -0.53 -19.34 0.01
CA THR A 95 0.08 -20.59 -0.49
C THR A 95 0.95 -21.27 0.57
N ARG A 96 1.72 -20.51 1.36
CA ARG A 96 2.54 -21.06 2.47
C ARG A 96 1.73 -21.72 3.59
N LEU A 97 0.47 -21.32 3.80
CA LEU A 97 -0.39 -21.92 4.83
C LEU A 97 -1.17 -23.12 4.30
N SER A 98 -1.40 -23.18 2.99
CA SER A 98 -2.19 -24.22 2.32
C SER A 98 -1.37 -25.38 1.77
N GLY A 99 -0.04 -25.24 1.68
CA GLY A 99 0.90 -26.29 1.28
C GLY A 99 1.66 -26.85 2.47
#